data_AF-A0A953YX82-F1
#
_entry.id   AF-A0A953YX82-F1
#
_cell.length_a   1.000
_cell.length_b   1.000
_cell.length_c   1.000
_cell.angle_alpha   90.00
_cell.angle_beta   90.00
_cell.angle_gamma   90.00
#
_symmetry.space_group_name_H-M   'P 1'
#
loop_
_entity.id
_entity.type
_entity.pdbx_description
1 polymer ?
#
loop_
_entity_poly.entity_id
_entity_poly.type
_entity_poly.pdbx_seq_one_letter_code
_entity_poly.pdbx_strand_id
1 'polypeptide(L)'
;PNDAACTLCGDCMDACPSGALLPTPPEFVRIGEAYIVEQTCHAWGNEVCTRCYDACPVVPNAVWFPEDQHGLMPVIEENHCTGCGLCVPACPTVPRKSIEVRLKPVESNFGEDEDPLSLGP
;
A
#
# COMPACT_ATOMS: atom_id res chain seq x y z
N PRO A 1 -7.17 1.80 -5.52
CA PRO A 1 -6.05 0.84 -5.69
C PRO A 1 -6.48 -0.60 -6.05
N ASN A 2 -7.69 -1.03 -5.68
CA ASN A 2 -8.17 -2.39 -5.99
C ASN A 2 -8.53 -2.62 -7.47
N ASP A 3 -9.09 -1.62 -8.15
CA ASP A 3 -9.44 -1.72 -9.57
C ASP A 3 -8.29 -1.28 -10.49
N ALA A 4 -7.55 -0.26 -10.07
CA ALA A 4 -6.37 0.27 -10.75
C ALA A 4 -5.29 0.61 -9.70
N ALA A 5 -4.13 -0.02 -9.85
CA ALA A 5 -2.99 0.19 -8.98
C ALA A 5 -2.22 1.47 -9.35
N CYS A 6 -1.65 2.13 -8.34
CA CYS A 6 -0.66 3.18 -8.52
C CYS A 6 0.70 2.53 -8.83
N THR A 7 1.38 3.00 -9.88
CA THR A 7 2.71 2.52 -10.26
C THR A 7 3.84 3.19 -9.48
N LEU A 8 3.54 4.16 -8.62
CA LEU A 8 4.51 5.02 -7.93
C LEU A 8 5.45 5.78 -8.90
N CYS A 9 4.97 6.14 -10.09
CA CYS A 9 5.79 6.86 -11.08
C CYS A 9 6.09 8.31 -10.71
N GLY A 10 5.22 8.96 -9.93
CA GLY A 10 5.37 10.35 -9.53
C GLY A 10 4.85 11.39 -10.52
N ASP A 11 4.42 10.99 -11.72
CA ASP A 11 3.89 11.90 -12.76
C ASP A 11 2.76 12.82 -12.24
N CYS A 12 1.95 12.35 -11.30
CA CYS A 12 0.88 13.15 -10.70
C CYS A 12 1.40 14.30 -9.83
N MET A 13 2.55 14.11 -9.15
CA MET A 13 3.19 15.14 -8.34
C MET A 13 3.81 16.21 -9.25
N ASP A 14 4.48 15.79 -10.32
CA ASP A 14 5.09 16.69 -11.31
C ASP A 14 4.05 17.52 -12.06
N ALA A 15 2.91 16.91 -12.38
CA ALA A 15 1.83 17.57 -13.10
C ALA A 15 0.97 18.50 -12.22
N CYS A 16 1.15 18.52 -10.89
CA CYS A 16 0.27 19.23 -9.97
C CYS A 16 0.56 20.74 -9.93
N PRO A 17 -0.30 21.61 -10.51
CA PRO A 17 -0.03 23.04 -10.58
C PRO A 17 -0.28 23.77 -9.26
N SER A 18 -1.14 23.22 -8.40
CA SER A 18 -1.50 23.83 -7.11
C SER A 18 -0.48 23.55 -6.01
N GLY A 19 0.43 22.60 -6.22
CA GLY A 19 1.32 22.10 -5.18
C GLY A 19 0.62 21.26 -4.10
N ALA A 20 -0.61 20.82 -4.34
CA ALA A 20 -1.33 19.94 -3.40
C ALA A 20 -0.67 18.56 -3.27
N LEU A 21 0.01 18.11 -4.32
CA LEU A 21 0.81 16.89 -4.31
C LEU A 21 2.29 17.28 -4.23
N LEU A 22 2.92 17.03 -3.09
CA LEU A 22 4.33 17.32 -2.85
C LEU A 22 5.20 16.20 -3.42
N PRO A 23 6.37 16.50 -4.03
CA PRO A 23 7.35 15.50 -4.42
C PRO A 23 7.71 14.60 -3.23
N THR A 24 7.32 13.34 -3.30
CA THR A 24 7.42 12.37 -2.20
C THR A 24 8.08 11.11 -2.73
N PRO A 25 9.20 10.64 -2.13
CA PRO A 25 9.80 9.38 -2.52
C PRO A 25 8.81 8.21 -2.37
N PRO A 26 8.86 7.18 -3.26
CA PRO A 26 7.90 6.07 -3.25
C PRO A 26 7.69 5.42 -1.89
N GLU A 27 8.75 5.24 -1.10
CA GLU A 27 8.74 4.63 0.23
C GLU A 27 7.98 5.45 1.29
N PHE A 28 7.73 6.74 1.05
CA PHE A 28 6.97 7.63 1.93
C PHE A 28 5.54 7.88 1.46
N VAL A 29 5.17 7.39 0.28
CA VAL A 29 3.79 7.48 -0.21
C VAL A 29 2.86 6.66 0.71
N ARG A 30 1.72 7.23 1.11
CA ARG A 30 0.71 6.58 1.95
C ARG A 30 -0.68 6.78 1.34
N ILE A 31 -1.09 5.85 0.46
CA ILE A 31 -2.41 5.81 -0.18
C ILE A 31 -3.39 4.96 0.64
N GLY A 32 -2.89 3.94 1.32
CA GLY A 32 -3.67 2.98 2.10
C GLY A 32 -2.80 1.85 2.61
N GLU A 33 -3.42 0.74 3.00
CA GLU A 33 -2.75 -0.47 3.48
C GLU A 33 -3.34 -1.71 2.82
N ALA A 34 -2.47 -2.66 2.48
CA ALA A 34 -2.87 -3.96 1.96
C ALA A 34 -3.26 -4.92 3.10
N TYR A 35 -4.29 -5.73 2.87
CA TYR A 35 -4.81 -6.73 3.79
C TYR A 35 -4.97 -8.06 3.07
N ILE A 36 -4.48 -9.13 3.67
CA ILE A 36 -4.55 -10.49 3.13
C ILE A 36 -5.80 -11.17 3.69
N VAL A 37 -6.64 -11.71 2.81
CA VAL A 37 -7.78 -12.56 3.18
C VAL A 37 -7.26 -13.98 3.31
N GLU A 38 -6.82 -14.33 4.51
CA GLU A 38 -6.13 -15.60 4.82
C GLU A 38 -6.94 -16.82 4.36
N GLN A 39 -8.26 -16.79 4.53
CA GLN A 39 -9.14 -17.94 4.24
C GLN A 39 -9.15 -18.34 2.75
N THR A 40 -8.78 -17.43 1.85
CA THR A 40 -8.76 -17.68 0.41
C THR A 40 -7.36 -17.56 -0.18
N CYS A 41 -6.32 -17.32 0.63
CA CYS A 41 -4.96 -17.15 0.15
C CYS A 41 -4.30 -18.51 -0.06
N HIS A 42 -3.80 -18.80 -1.27
CA HIS A 42 -3.08 -20.05 -1.57
C HIS A 42 -1.90 -20.30 -0.62
N ALA A 43 -1.16 -19.25 -0.28
CA ALA A 43 -0.03 -19.31 0.63
C ALA A 43 -0.44 -19.76 2.05
N TRP A 44 -1.59 -19.28 2.53
CA TRP A 44 -2.21 -19.72 3.78
C TRP A 44 -2.88 -21.10 3.69
N GLY A 45 -3.19 -21.56 2.46
CA GLY A 45 -3.69 -22.90 2.16
C GLY A 45 -2.63 -23.98 1.99
N ASN A 46 -1.36 -23.72 2.36
CA ASN A 46 -0.19 -24.60 2.19
C ASN A 46 0.29 -24.78 0.72
N GLU A 47 -0.04 -23.86 -0.17
CA GLU A 47 0.57 -23.78 -1.50
C GLU A 47 1.72 -22.77 -1.53
N VAL A 48 2.70 -22.96 -2.41
CA VAL A 48 3.78 -21.97 -2.60
C VAL A 48 3.28 -20.82 -3.46
N CYS A 49 3.12 -19.63 -2.89
CA CYS A 49 2.70 -18.43 -3.62
C CYS A 49 3.40 -17.16 -3.08
N THR A 50 4.20 -16.51 -3.94
CA THR A 50 4.99 -15.31 -3.63
C THR A 50 4.54 -14.08 -4.41
N ARG A 51 3.42 -14.15 -5.14
CA ARG A 51 3.05 -13.14 -6.14
C ARG A 51 2.92 -11.72 -5.60
N CYS A 52 2.37 -11.55 -4.39
CA CYS A 52 2.26 -10.23 -3.76
C CYS A 52 3.63 -9.68 -3.33
N TYR A 53 4.54 -10.56 -2.90
CA TYR A 53 5.92 -10.21 -2.56
C TYR A 53 6.69 -9.73 -3.80
N ASP A 54 6.62 -10.50 -4.89
CA ASP A 54 7.30 -10.20 -6.16
C ASP A 54 6.79 -8.91 -6.80
N ALA A 55 5.51 -8.60 -6.61
CA ALA A 55 4.86 -7.41 -7.15
C ALA A 55 5.07 -6.13 -6.32
N CYS A 56 5.58 -6.24 -5.09
CA CYS A 56 5.78 -5.08 -4.24
C CYS A 56 7.01 -4.28 -4.72
N PRO A 57 6.85 -3.00 -5.12
CA PRO A 57 7.97 -2.20 -5.64
C PRO A 57 8.76 -1.49 -4.53
N VAL A 58 8.32 -1.59 -3.27
CA VAL A 58 8.85 -0.78 -2.16
C VAL A 58 10.10 -1.45 -1.60
N VAL A 59 11.09 -0.64 -1.20
CA VAL A 59 12.30 -1.09 -0.52
C VAL A 59 12.42 -0.33 0.80
N PRO A 60 12.49 -1.03 1.95
CA PRO A 60 12.29 -2.47 2.16
C PRO A 60 10.89 -2.97 1.74
N ASN A 61 10.79 -4.26 1.40
CA ASN A 61 9.55 -4.86 0.91
C ASN A 61 8.44 -4.79 1.99
N ALA A 62 7.22 -4.47 1.57
CA ALA A 62 6.06 -4.40 2.46
C ALA A 62 5.38 -5.76 2.68
N VAL A 63 5.79 -6.79 1.96
CA VAL A 63 5.36 -8.18 2.15
C VAL A 63 6.56 -8.98 2.60
N TRP A 64 6.39 -9.81 3.62
CA TRP A 64 7.44 -10.73 4.06
C TRP A 64 6.86 -12.03 4.62
N PHE A 65 7.72 -13.02 4.81
CA PHE A 65 7.35 -14.37 5.26
C PHE A 65 8.02 -14.65 6.60
N PRO A 66 7.25 -14.71 7.71
CA PRO A 66 7.79 -15.01 9.02
C PRO A 66 8.32 -16.44 9.12
N GLU A 67 9.47 -16.60 9.80
CA GLU A 67 10.12 -17.91 9.98
C GLU A 67 9.30 -18.87 10.87
N ASP A 68 8.50 -18.33 11.79
CA ASP A 68 7.66 -19.08 12.72
C ASP A 68 6.40 -19.69 12.09
N GLN A 69 6.06 -19.27 10.87
CA GLN A 69 4.84 -19.64 10.14
C GLN A 69 5.10 -20.64 9.00
N HIS A 70 5.97 -21.63 9.24
CA HIS A 70 6.49 -22.55 8.21
C HIS A 70 7.07 -21.83 6.97
N GLY A 71 7.40 -20.52 7.08
CA GLY A 71 8.00 -19.71 6.03
C GLY A 71 7.14 -19.46 4.78
N LEU A 72 5.84 -19.79 4.80
CA LEU A 72 5.00 -19.73 3.59
C LEU A 72 3.84 -18.75 3.69
N MET A 73 3.52 -18.23 4.87
CA MET A 73 2.38 -17.33 5.06
C MET A 73 2.83 -15.87 4.97
N PRO A 74 2.42 -15.11 3.94
CA PRO A 74 2.81 -13.72 3.79
C PRO A 74 2.09 -12.86 4.83
N VAL A 75 2.81 -11.88 5.35
CA VAL A 75 2.29 -10.80 6.20
C VAL A 75 2.63 -9.44 5.58
N ILE A 76 1.84 -8.43 5.91
CA ILE A 76 2.05 -7.04 5.46
C ILE A 76 2.77 -6.27 6.56
N GLU A 77 3.93 -5.69 6.24
CA GLU A 77 4.58 -4.71 7.10
C GLU A 77 3.95 -3.34 6.86
N GLU A 78 3.15 -2.90 7.82
CA GLU A 78 2.40 -1.65 7.80
C GLU A 78 3.28 -0.44 7.49
N ASN A 79 4.46 -0.37 8.11
CA ASN A 79 5.33 0.81 7.98
C ASN A 79 5.94 0.97 6.59
N HIS A 80 6.02 -0.11 5.82
CA HIS A 80 6.54 -0.10 4.46
C HIS A 80 5.42 -0.08 3.42
N CYS A 81 4.20 -0.46 3.79
CA CYS A 81 3.09 -0.53 2.85
C CYS A 81 2.65 0.88 2.43
N THR A 82 2.76 1.17 1.13
CA THR A 82 2.32 2.44 0.56
C THR A 82 0.84 2.44 0.18
N GLY A 83 0.20 1.27 0.13
CA GLY A 83 -1.15 1.11 -0.40
C GLY A 83 -1.24 1.31 -1.92
N CYS A 84 -0.13 1.19 -2.66
CA CYS A 84 -0.11 1.37 -4.13
C CYS A 84 -1.04 0.38 -4.86
N GLY A 85 -1.25 -0.82 -4.32
CA GLY A 85 -2.18 -1.81 -4.85
C GLY A 85 -1.63 -2.72 -5.95
N LEU A 86 -0.34 -2.68 -6.29
CA LEU A 86 0.27 -3.56 -7.30
C LEU A 86 0.17 -5.06 -6.96
N CYS A 87 0.04 -5.38 -5.67
CA CYS A 87 -0.17 -6.74 -5.20
C CYS A 87 -1.58 -7.31 -5.52
N VAL A 88 -2.58 -6.45 -5.75
CA VAL A 88 -3.97 -6.86 -6.04
C VAL A 88 -4.10 -7.56 -7.39
N PRO A 89 -3.66 -6.97 -8.54
CA PRO A 89 -3.72 -7.66 -9.83
C PRO A 89 -2.74 -8.85 -9.90
N ALA A 90 -1.65 -8.84 -9.13
CA ALA A 90 -0.70 -9.95 -9.05
C ALA A 90 -1.27 -11.19 -8.35
N CYS A 91 -2.24 -11.01 -7.45
CA CYS A 91 -2.87 -12.10 -6.73
C CYS A 91 -3.66 -13.01 -7.70
N PRO A 92 -3.34 -14.31 -7.79
CA PRO A 92 -3.95 -15.20 -8.80
C PRO A 92 -5.34 -15.69 -8.41
N THR A 93 -5.81 -15.42 -7.19
CA THR A 93 -7.07 -15.96 -6.69
C THR A 93 -8.27 -15.37 -7.44
N VAL A 94 -9.28 -16.21 -7.62
CA VAL A 94 -10.51 -15.93 -8.37
C VAL A 94 -11.70 -16.60 -7.68
N PRO A 95 -12.93 -16.06 -7.79
CA PRO A 95 -13.30 -14.83 -8.51
C PRO A 95 -12.94 -13.56 -7.74
N ARG A 96 -12.61 -13.65 -6.45
CA ARG A 96 -12.17 -12.53 -5.60
C ARG A 96 -10.70 -12.67 -5.27
N LYS A 97 -10.00 -11.53 -5.19
CA LYS A 97 -8.60 -11.47 -4.76
C LYS A 97 -8.51 -11.75 -3.26
N SER A 98 -7.42 -12.40 -2.86
CA SER A 98 -7.12 -12.70 -1.46
C SER A 98 -6.19 -11.66 -0.84
N ILE A 99 -6.05 -10.52 -1.51
CA ILE A 99 -5.40 -9.32 -1.02
C ILE A 99 -6.17 -8.11 -1.55
N GLU A 100 -6.43 -7.14 -0.69
CA GLU A 100 -7.11 -5.90 -1.01
C GLU A 100 -6.42 -4.73 -0.31
N VAL A 101 -6.51 -3.54 -0.89
CA VAL A 101 -6.04 -2.30 -0.26
C VAL A 101 -7.24 -1.54 0.30
N ARG A 102 -7.12 -1.11 1.56
CA ARG A 102 -8.09 -0.21 2.21
C ARG A 102 -7.43 1.15 2.45
N LEU A 103 -8.22 2.21 2.34
CA LEU A 103 -7.77 3.55 2.70
C LEU A 103 -7.57 3.61 4.21
N LYS A 104 -6.42 4.13 4.64
CA LYS A 104 -6.24 4.51 6.04
C LYS A 104 -6.80 5.91 6.25
N PRO A 105 -7.59 6.13 7.32
CA PRO A 105 -7.88 7.48 7.76
C PRO A 105 -6.56 8.23 7.97
N VAL A 106 -6.50 9.48 7.53
CA VAL A 106 -5.39 10.36 7.93
C VAL A 106 -5.51 10.55 9.43
N GLU A 107 -4.54 10.05 10.20
CA GLU A 107 -4.43 10.42 11.61
C GLU A 107 -4.14 11.93 11.63
N SER A 108 -5.14 12.71 12.04
CA SER A 108 -5.06 14.17 12.07
C SER A 108 -4.19 14.61 13.25
N ASN A 109 -2.87 14.52 13.09
CA ASN A 109 -1.92 15.32 13.87
C ASN A 109 -1.73 16.69 13.21
N PHE A 110 -2.82 17.28 12.72
CA PHE A 110 -2.86 18.72 12.50
C PHE A 110 -2.89 19.34 13.90
N GLY A 111 -1.72 19.75 14.40
CA GLY A 111 -1.69 20.75 15.46
C GLY A 111 -2.56 21.93 15.03
N GLU A 112 -3.27 22.54 15.97
CA GLU A 112 -4.19 23.66 15.75
C GLU A 112 -3.50 24.95 15.27
N ASP A 113 -2.27 24.88 14.79
CA ASP A 113 -1.44 26.04 14.51
C ASP A 113 -1.23 26.19 12.99
N GLU A 114 -1.61 27.38 12.51
CA GLU A 114 -1.43 27.93 11.15
C GLU A 114 -2.49 27.52 10.11
N ASP A 115 -3.75 27.92 10.30
CA ASP A 115 -4.66 28.17 9.18
C ASP A 115 -4.17 29.42 8.41
N PRO A 116 -3.62 29.29 7.18
CA PRO A 116 -3.14 30.44 6.41
C PRO A 116 -4.28 31.37 5.95
N LEU A 117 -5.55 30.94 6.08
CA LEU A 117 -6.73 31.75 5.77
C LEU A 117 -7.20 32.60 6.96
N SER A 118 -6.61 32.43 8.14
CA SER A 118 -6.84 33.29 9.30
C SER A 118 -6.04 34.60 9.28
N LEU A 119 -4.99 34.68 8.44
CA LEU A 119 -4.23 35.89 8.17
C LEU A 119 -4.81 36.63 6.95
N GLY A 120 -5.96 37.26 7.17
CA GLY A 120 -6.45 38.31 6.28
C GLY A 120 -5.52 39.54 6.28
N PRO A 121 -5.72 40.49 5.35
CA PRO A 121 -4.89 41.71 5.23
C PRO A 121 -4.98 42.63 6.45
#